data_AF-A0A7C1ZAV6-F1
#
_entry.id   AF-A0A7C1ZAV6-F1
#
_cell.length_a   1.000
_cell.length_b   1.000
_cell.length_c   1.000
_cell.angle_alpha   90.00
_cell.angle_beta   90.00
_cell.angle_gamma   90.00
#
_symmetry.space_group_name_H-M   'P 1'
#
loop_
_entity.id
_entity.type
_entity.pdbx_description
1 polymer ?
#
loop_
_entity_poly.entity_id
_entity_poly.type
_entity_poly.pdbx_seq_one_letter_code
_entity_poly.pdbx_strand_id
1 'polypeptide(L)'
;MCIRDRTYIDTIYSKRSGFAKDIDITPVRLSQVINKHRKPKDEFIMRLMIHSEKVYKGVCEFHKKTWYQVYFQEKICDTMSSQEEWRPKIEKHVKFNGPIEK
;
A
#
# COMPACT_ATOMS: atom_id res chain seq x y z
N MET A 1 1.59 0.84 -4.64
CA MET A 1 2.32 1.26 -3.41
C MET A 1 3.85 1.36 -3.56
N CYS A 2 4.37 1.62 -4.76
CA CYS A 2 5.78 1.31 -5.07
C CYS A 2 6.60 2.54 -5.47
N ILE A 3 5.96 3.69 -5.66
CA ILE A 3 6.61 4.96 -6.04
C ILE A 3 6.46 6.01 -4.92
N ARG A 4 5.51 5.84 -3.99
CA ARG A 4 5.20 6.84 -2.94
C ARG A 4 5.90 6.61 -1.60
N ASP A 5 6.17 5.37 -1.22
CA ASP A 5 6.80 5.04 0.07
C ASP A 5 8.21 5.63 0.19
N ARG A 6 9.00 5.59 -0.89
CA ARG A 6 10.35 6.17 -0.90
C ARG A 6 10.30 7.69 -0.74
N THR A 7 9.48 8.38 -1.54
CA THR A 7 9.35 9.84 -1.49
C THR A 7 8.82 10.31 -0.13
N TYR A 8 7.85 9.60 0.44
CA TYR A 8 7.33 9.88 1.79
C TYR A 8 8.44 9.82 2.84
N ILE A 9 9.20 8.72 2.88
CA ILE A 9 10.26 8.53 3.87
C ILE A 9 11.37 9.56 3.69
N ASP A 10 11.82 9.77 2.45
CA ASP A 10 12.94 10.67 2.16
C ASP A 10 12.56 12.16 2.35
N THR A 11 11.27 12.51 2.34
CA THR A 11 10.79 13.88 2.65
C THR A 11 10.81 14.17 4.15
N ILE A 12 10.53 13.17 4.99
CA ILE A 12 10.39 13.36 6.44
C ILE A 12 11.70 13.03 7.18
N TYR A 13 12.47 12.07 6.67
CA TYR A 13 13.66 11.55 7.34
C TYR A 13 14.92 11.76 6.50
N SER A 14 15.91 12.41 7.09
CA SER A 14 17.27 12.48 6.53
C SER A 14 18.00 11.12 6.53
N LYS A 15 17.61 10.22 7.44
CA LYS A 15 18.14 8.85 7.52
C LYS A 15 17.01 7.84 7.66
N ARG A 16 16.90 6.92 6.69
CA ARG A 16 15.90 5.83 6.67
C ARG A 16 15.95 4.91 7.89
N SER A 17 17.08 4.85 8.59
CA SER A 17 17.21 4.11 9.87
C SER A 17 16.36 4.71 10.99
N GLY A 18 16.13 6.04 10.98
CA GLY A 18 15.24 6.71 11.92
C GLY A 18 13.79 6.28 11.70
N PHE A 19 13.34 6.34 10.45
CA PHE A 19 12.01 5.84 10.08
C PHE A 19 11.84 4.36 10.43
N ALA A 20 12.82 3.50 10.11
CA ALA A 20 12.77 2.08 10.44
C ALA A 20 12.53 1.85 11.94
N LYS A 21 13.18 2.64 12.80
CA LYS A 21 13.00 2.60 14.25
C LYS A 21 11.59 3.03 14.66
N ASP A 22 11.06 4.10 14.08
CA ASP A 22 9.77 4.69 14.45
C ASP A 22 8.56 3.81 14.09
N ILE A 23 8.69 3.01 13.02
CA ILE A 23 7.69 2.00 12.63
C ILE A 23 8.06 0.57 13.09
N ASP A 24 9.06 0.43 13.97
CA ASP A 24 9.49 -0.82 14.59
C ASP A 24 9.82 -1.94 13.58
N ILE A 25 10.65 -1.62 12.58
CA ILE A 25 11.18 -2.61 11.65
C ILE A 25 12.69 -2.51 11.49
N THR A 26 13.33 -3.59 11.03
CA THR A 26 14.76 -3.56 10.75
C THR A 26 15.05 -2.74 9.48
N PRO A 27 16.17 -2.00 9.41
CA PRO A 27 16.57 -1.28 8.20
C PRO A 27 16.69 -2.18 6.96
N VAL A 28 17.07 -3.45 7.17
CA VAL A 28 17.13 -4.47 6.11
C VAL A 28 15.73 -4.75 5.55
N ARG A 29 14.73 -4.99 6.41
CA ARG A 29 13.34 -5.19 5.98
C ARG A 29 12.80 -3.96 5.26
N LEU A 30 13.11 -2.76 5.77
CA LEU A 30 12.70 -1.51 5.13
C LEU A 30 13.27 -1.40 3.72
N SER A 31 14.56 -1.69 3.54
CA SER A 31 15.22 -1.68 2.23
C SER A 31 14.58 -2.66 1.25
N GLN A 32 14.26 -3.88 1.70
CA GLN A 32 13.59 -4.89 0.87
C GLN A 32 12.20 -4.44 0.39
N VAL A 33 11.44 -3.76 1.26
CA VAL A 33 10.11 -3.22 0.92
C VAL A 33 10.23 -2.04 -0.04
N ILE A 34 11.10 -1.06 0.26
CA ILE A 34 11.30 0.13 -0.59
C ILE A 34 11.77 -0.26 -2.00
N ASN A 35 12.67 -1.24 -2.10
CA ASN A 35 13.23 -1.68 -3.38
C ASN A 35 12.35 -2.72 -4.09
N LYS A 36 11.12 -2.95 -3.61
CA LYS A 36 10.14 -3.88 -4.19
C LYS A 36 10.60 -5.33 -4.27
N HIS A 37 11.69 -5.69 -3.59
CA HIS A 37 12.13 -7.08 -3.46
C HIS A 37 11.15 -7.91 -2.64
N ARG A 38 10.34 -7.25 -1.80
CA ARG A 38 9.34 -7.91 -0.96
C ARG A 38 8.07 -7.10 -0.88
N LYS A 39 6.92 -7.76 -1.03
CA LYS A 39 5.61 -7.16 -0.78
C LYS A 39 5.48 -6.84 0.72
N PRO A 40 5.09 -5.61 1.12
CA PRO A 40 4.86 -5.29 2.51
C PRO A 40 3.74 -6.17 3.09
N LYS A 41 3.91 -6.59 4.34
CA LYS A 41 2.85 -7.26 5.11
C LYS A 41 1.80 -6.23 5.54
N ASP A 42 0.58 -6.68 5.78
CA ASP A 42 -0.50 -5.81 6.27
C ASP A 42 -0.11 -5.05 7.55
N GLU A 43 0.62 -5.71 8.46
CA GLU A 43 1.15 -5.09 9.67
C GLU A 43 2.07 -3.87 9.38
N PHE A 44 2.93 -3.95 8.37
CA PHE A 44 3.78 -2.83 7.97
C PHE A 44 2.95 -1.65 7.48
N ILE A 45 1.92 -1.93 6.69
CA ILE A 45 1.00 -0.91 6.16
C ILE A 45 0.24 -0.23 7.30
N MET A 46 -0.27 -1.00 8.26
CA MET A 46 -0.95 -0.46 9.45
C MET A 46 -0.03 0.46 10.26
N ARG A 47 1.22 0.05 10.51
CA ARG A 47 2.21 0.87 11.22
C ARG A 47 2.54 2.16 10.46
N LEU A 48 2.70 2.08 9.14
CA LEU A 48 2.91 3.24 8.27
C LEU A 48 1.74 4.24 8.32
N MET A 49 0.49 3.74 8.34
CA MET A 49 -0.70 4.59 8.46
C MET A 49 -0.71 5.35 9.80
N ILE A 50 -0.50 4.66 10.92
CA ILE A 50 -0.47 5.27 12.26
C ILE A 50 0.66 6.30 12.35
N HIS A 51 1.84 5.95 11.85
CA HIS A 51 3.00 6.85 11.82
C HIS A 51 2.67 8.13 11.06
N SER A 52 2.10 7.99 9.86
CA SER A 52 1.75 9.12 9.01
C SER A 52 0.68 10.02 9.64
N GLU A 53 -0.34 9.44 10.28
CA GLU A 53 -1.33 10.21 11.04
C GLU A 53 -0.65 11.05 12.14
N LYS A 54 0.29 10.46 12.88
CA LYS A 54 1.03 11.18 13.93
C LYS A 54 1.90 12.31 13.37
N VAL A 55 2.59 12.08 12.25
CA VAL A 55 3.43 13.10 11.61
C VAL A 55 2.59 14.27 11.10
N TYR A 56 1.47 14.00 10.44
CA TYR A 56 0.65 15.07 9.86
C TYR A 56 -0.27 15.76 10.86
N LYS A 57 -0.56 15.17 12.03
CA LYS A 57 -1.39 15.79 13.08
C LYS A 57 -0.92 17.20 13.48
N GLY A 58 0.38 17.49 13.40
CA GLY A 58 0.96 18.81 13.68
C GLY A 58 1.13 19.72 12.47
N VAL A 59 0.85 19.24 11.26
CA VAL A 59 1.11 19.95 9.99
C VAL A 59 -0.20 20.33 9.29
N CYS A 60 -1.19 19.42 9.25
CA CYS A 60 -2.46 19.66 8.60
C CYS A 60 -3.58 18.77 9.15
N GLU A 61 -4.83 19.09 8.83
CA GLU A 61 -5.96 18.20 9.07
C GLU A 61 -5.86 16.97 8.17
N PHE A 62 -5.27 15.90 8.70
CA PHE A 62 -5.14 14.64 7.99
C PHE A 62 -6.38 13.77 8.21
N HIS A 63 -7.24 13.64 7.19
CA HIS A 63 -8.42 12.79 7.29
C HIS A 63 -8.01 11.30 7.21
N LYS A 64 -8.36 10.51 8.23
CA LYS A 64 -8.06 9.06 8.33
C LYS A 64 -8.41 8.23 7.08
N LYS A 65 -9.44 8.65 6.34
CA LYS A 65 -9.93 7.97 5.13
C LYS A 65 -8.95 8.08 3.97
N THR A 66 -8.08 9.09 3.95
CA THR A 66 -7.11 9.33 2.87
C THR A 66 -6.20 8.14 2.65
N TRP A 67 -5.62 7.57 3.73
CA TRP A 67 -4.76 6.39 3.60
C TRP A 67 -5.51 5.17 3.08
N TYR A 68 -6.72 4.93 3.58
CA TYR A 68 -7.57 3.84 3.10
C TYR A 68 -7.86 3.99 1.61
N GLN A 69 -8.30 5.17 1.18
CA GLN A 69 -8.64 5.46 -0.21
C GLN A 69 -7.44 5.24 -1.13
N VAL A 70 -6.29 5.83 -0.80
CA VAL A 70 -5.08 5.70 -1.62
C VAL A 70 -4.59 4.25 -1.67
N TYR A 71 -4.55 3.56 -0.52
CA TYR A 71 -4.09 2.17 -0.47
C TYR A 71 -4.97 1.23 -1.30
N PHE A 72 -6.29 1.29 -1.13
CA PHE A 72 -7.21 0.41 -1.85
C PHE A 72 -7.31 0.76 -3.33
N GLN A 73 -7.26 2.05 -3.68
CA GLN A 73 -7.21 2.47 -5.08
C GLN A 73 -5.99 1.89 -5.78
N GLU A 74 -4.80 2.03 -5.21
CA GLU A 74 -3.58 1.46 -5.79
C GLU A 74 -3.64 -0.07 -5.84
N LYS A 75 -4.12 -0.73 -4.79
CA LYS A 75 -4.28 -2.20 -4.76
C LYS A 75 -5.21 -2.69 -5.87
N ILE A 76 -6.31 -1.98 -6.11
CA ILE A 76 -7.24 -2.30 -7.20
C ILE A 76 -6.55 -2.07 -8.55
N CYS A 77 -5.87 -0.95 -8.75
CA CYS A 77 -5.12 -0.69 -9.98
C CYS A 77 -4.06 -1.77 -10.25
N ASP A 78 -3.27 -2.16 -9.25
CA ASP A 78 -2.26 -3.22 -9.35
C ASP A 78 -2.89 -4.60 -9.64
N THR A 79 -4.10 -4.85 -9.11
CA THR A 79 -4.84 -6.08 -9.41
C THR A 79 -5.37 -6.06 -10.84
N MET A 80 -5.95 -4.95 -11.29
CA MET A 80 -6.50 -4.81 -12.64
C MET A 80 -5.41 -4.81 -13.72
N SER A 81 -4.21 -4.30 -13.44
CA SER A 81 -3.12 -4.27 -14.42
C SER A 81 -2.61 -5.66 -14.82
N SER A 82 -2.79 -6.67 -13.96
CA SER A 82 -2.45 -8.07 -14.24
C SER A 82 -3.67 -8.91 -14.63
N GLN A 83 -4.79 -8.27 -15.00
CA GLN A 83 -6.05 -8.95 -15.28
C GLN A 83 -5.94 -10.04 -16.34
N GLU A 84 -5.20 -9.79 -17.42
CA GLU A 84 -5.01 -10.79 -18.49
C GLU A 84 -4.38 -12.09 -17.97
N GLU A 85 -3.54 -12.03 -16.93
CA GLU A 85 -2.84 -13.19 -16.38
C GLU A 85 -3.70 -14.02 -15.40
N TRP A 86 -4.48 -13.35 -14.54
CA TRP A 86 -5.26 -14.05 -13.51
C TRP A 86 -6.68 -14.36 -13.96
N ARG A 87 -7.27 -13.59 -14.87
CA ARG A 87 -8.67 -13.75 -15.29
C ARG A 87 -8.98 -15.16 -15.82
N PRO A 88 -8.20 -15.74 -16.76
CA PRO A 88 -8.51 -17.08 -17.28
C PRO A 88 -8.52 -18.17 -16.19
N LYS A 89 -7.72 -17.98 -15.13
CA LYS A 89 -7.62 -18.93 -14.00
C LYS A 89 -8.82 -18.85 -13.06
N ILE A 90 -9.46 -17.69 -12.96
CA ILE A 90 -10.57 -17.44 -12.01
C ILE A 90 -11.92 -17.53 -12.70
N GLU A 91 -12.01 -17.12 -13.97
CA GLU A 91 -13.26 -17.05 -14.75
C GLU A 91 -13.99 -18.41 -14.82
N LYS A 92 -13.24 -19.52 -14.87
CA LYS A 92 -13.79 -20.89 -14.78
C LYS A 92 -14.60 -21.18 -13.51
N HIS A 93 -14.41 -20.42 -12.44
CA HIS A 93 -15.14 -20.55 -11.18
C HIS A 93 -16.35 -19.61 -11.09
N VAL A 94 -16.54 -18.73 -12.07
CA VAL A 94 -17.64 -17.76 -12.11
C VAL A 94 -18.72 -18.28 -13.07
N LYS A 95 -19.96 -18.40 -12.57
CA LYS A 95 -21.13 -18.75 -13.41
C LYS A 95 -22.12 -17.58 -13.37
N PHE A 96 -22.61 -17.18 -14.54
CA PHE A 96 -23.65 -16.15 -14.64
C PHE A 96 -24.99 -16.82 -14.93
N ASN A 97 -25.90 -16.79 -13.96
CA ASN A 97 -27.26 -17.31 -14.09
C ASN A 97 -28.33 -16.20 -14.07
N GLY A 98 -27.91 -14.93 -14.18
CA GLY A 98 -28.82 -13.78 -14.15
C GLY A 98 -29.56 -13.62 -15.49
N PRO A 99 -30.76 -13.03 -15.49
CA PRO A 99 -31.45 -12.69 -16.73
C PRO A 99 -30.62 -11.66 -17.50
N ILE A 100 -30.34 -11.95 -18.77
CA ILE A 100 -29.85 -10.95 -19.71
C ILE A 100 -31.10 -10.26 -20.25
N GLU A 101 -31.48 -9.12 -19.67
CA GLU A 101 -32.43 -8.24 -20.32
C GLU A 101 -31.77 -7.74 -21.61
N LYS A 102 -32.38 -8.10 -22.75
CA LYS A 102 -31.97 -7.70 -24.10
C LYS A 102 -32.58 -6.36 -24.47
#